data_AF-A0A7F5R7T5-F1
#
_entry.id   AF-A0A7F5R7T5-F1
#
_cell.length_a   1.000
_cell.length_b   1.000
_cell.length_c   1.000
_cell.angle_alpha   90.00
_cell.angle_beta   90.00
_cell.angle_gamma   90.00
#
_symmetry.space_group_name_H-M   'P 1'
#
loop_
_entity.id
_entity.type
_entity.pdbx_description
1 polymer ?
#
loop_
_entity_poly.entity_id
_entity_poly.type
_entity_poly.pdbx_seq_one_letter_code
_entity_poly.pdbx_strand_id
1 'polypeptide(L)'
;MIYWVTESITTSVRLYAENFSKENRTLQLEGVPIEVPTALALFKNEFYYTPPSLVAERYKNVLQLSDIPDGGHFAAMEVPQMLADDIWQAVEKIHRYRRYIYRE
;
A
#
# COMPACT_ATOMS: atom_id res chain seq x y z
N MET A 1 0.65 11.85 21.40
CA MET A 1 -0.54 12.17 22.24
C MET A 1 -1.85 11.63 21.70
N ILE A 2 -2.05 11.43 20.39
CA ILE A 2 -3.34 11.00 19.80
C ILE A 2 -3.97 9.83 20.59
N TYR A 3 -3.31 8.67 20.64
CA TYR A 3 -3.80 7.47 21.34
C TYR A 3 -4.16 7.68 22.83
N TRP A 4 -3.39 8.53 23.52
CA TRP A 4 -3.59 8.79 24.94
C TRP A 4 -4.81 9.68 25.15
N VAL A 5 -4.89 10.80 24.43
CA VAL A 5 -5.98 11.79 24.56
C VAL A 5 -7.32 11.20 24.09
N THR A 6 -7.29 10.30 23.10
CA THR A 6 -8.50 9.62 22.61
C THR A 6 -8.80 8.31 23.33
N GLU A 7 -7.97 7.92 24.31
CA GLU A 7 -8.07 6.67 25.09
C GLU A 7 -8.26 5.43 24.20
N SER A 8 -7.64 5.43 23.02
CA SER A 8 -8.02 4.51 21.94
C SER A 8 -7.10 3.30 21.80
N ILE A 9 -6.26 3.00 22.80
CA ILE A 9 -5.34 1.84 22.73
C ILE A 9 -6.10 0.51 22.63
N THR A 10 -7.20 0.35 23.39
CA THR A 10 -7.99 -0.89 23.34
C THR A 10 -8.76 -1.00 22.03
N THR A 11 -9.37 0.09 21.54
CA THR A 11 -10.14 0.06 20.30
C THR A 11 -9.26 -0.11 19.06
N SER A 12 -8.04 0.43 19.06
CA SER A 12 -7.11 0.25 17.94
C SER A 12 -6.62 -1.20 17.80
N VAL A 13 -6.37 -1.91 18.91
CA VAL A 13 -5.87 -3.29 18.85
C VAL A 13 -6.95 -4.32 18.54
N ARG A 14 -8.24 -3.98 18.71
CA ARG A 14 -9.35 -4.87 18.32
C ARG A 14 -9.29 -5.25 16.85
N LEU A 15 -8.82 -4.35 15.97
CA LEU A 15 -8.69 -4.62 14.54
C LEU A 15 -7.83 -5.87 14.28
N TYR A 16 -6.82 -6.15 15.10
CA TYR A 16 -6.00 -7.36 14.97
C TYR A 16 -6.82 -8.62 15.26
N ALA A 17 -7.58 -8.63 16.36
CA ALA A 17 -8.45 -9.75 16.72
C ALA A 17 -9.52 -10.00 15.64
N GLU A 18 -10.15 -8.94 15.14
CA GLU A 18 -11.13 -9.03 14.07
C GLU A 18 -10.50 -9.55 12.78
N ASN A 19 -9.34 -9.03 12.36
CA ASN A 19 -8.66 -9.49 11.14
C ASN A 19 -8.28 -10.98 11.21
N PHE A 20 -8.00 -11.50 12.40
CA PHE A 20 -7.69 -12.91 12.61
C PHE A 20 -8.90 -13.79 12.95
N SER A 21 -10.13 -13.23 12.96
CA SER A 21 -11.36 -14.00 13.16
C SER A 21 -11.57 -15.04 12.07
N LYS A 22 -12.34 -16.08 12.39
CA LYS A 22 -12.64 -17.14 11.43
C LYS A 22 -13.41 -16.56 10.24
N GLU A 23 -14.36 -15.69 10.52
CA GLU A 23 -15.23 -15.03 9.57
C GLU A 23 -14.39 -14.24 8.55
N ASN A 24 -13.47 -13.38 9.01
CA ASN A 24 -12.61 -12.61 8.10
C ASN A 24 -11.62 -13.49 7.33
N ARG A 25 -11.02 -14.49 7.98
CA ARG A 25 -10.11 -15.42 7.28
C ARG A 25 -10.83 -16.24 6.20
N THR A 26 -12.12 -16.57 6.38
CA THR A 26 -12.89 -17.31 5.35
C THR A 26 -13.14 -16.53 4.09
N LEU A 27 -13.04 -15.19 4.12
CA LEU A 27 -13.18 -14.34 2.92
C LEU A 27 -12.02 -14.52 1.92
N GLN A 28 -10.87 -15.04 2.37
CA GLN A 28 -9.69 -15.31 1.52
C GLN A 28 -9.28 -14.12 0.64
N LEU A 29 -9.37 -12.89 1.19
CA LEU A 29 -9.11 -11.64 0.46
C LEU A 29 -7.68 -11.52 -0.11
N GLU A 30 -6.74 -12.30 0.42
CA GLU A 30 -5.37 -12.37 -0.09
C GLU A 30 -5.30 -12.99 -1.48
N GLY A 31 -6.21 -13.92 -1.82
CA GLY A 31 -6.28 -14.57 -3.12
C GLY A 31 -7.09 -13.81 -4.17
N VAL A 32 -7.74 -12.70 -3.80
CA VAL A 32 -8.54 -11.89 -4.73
C VAL A 32 -7.60 -10.98 -5.55
N PRO A 33 -7.62 -11.07 -6.89
CA PRO A 33 -6.76 -10.24 -7.73
C PRO A 33 -7.18 -8.77 -7.69
N ILE A 34 -6.20 -7.87 -7.77
CA ILE A 34 -6.40 -6.42 -7.83
C ILE A 34 -6.17 -5.98 -9.27
N GLU A 35 -7.25 -5.59 -9.94
CA GLU A 35 -7.24 -5.22 -11.37
C GLU A 35 -7.09 -3.71 -11.62
N VAL A 36 -7.31 -2.90 -10.59
CA VAL A 36 -7.19 -1.45 -10.70
C VAL A 36 -5.73 -1.02 -10.91
N PRO A 37 -5.48 0.10 -11.61
CA PRO A 37 -4.14 0.65 -11.75
C PRO A 37 -3.49 0.90 -10.39
N THR A 38 -2.33 0.29 -10.17
CA THR A 38 -1.66 0.28 -8.86
C THR A 38 -0.24 0.82 -8.96
N ALA A 39 0.20 1.53 -7.93
CA ALA A 39 1.60 1.91 -7.71
C ALA A 39 2.08 1.32 -6.38
N LEU A 40 3.32 0.82 -6.34
CA LEU A 40 3.95 0.27 -5.15
C LEU A 40 5.31 0.95 -4.91
N ALA A 41 5.51 1.42 -3.68
CA ALA A 41 6.75 2.01 -3.20
C ALA A 41 7.42 1.06 -2.20
N LEU A 42 8.58 0.51 -2.57
CA LEU A 42 9.34 -0.45 -1.78
C LEU A 42 10.46 0.27 -1.04
N PHE A 43 10.22 0.63 0.22
CA PHE A 43 11.21 1.30 1.07
C PHE A 43 12.25 0.31 1.60
N LYS A 44 13.52 0.69 1.57
CA LYS A 44 14.66 -0.17 1.91
C LYS A 44 14.56 -0.90 3.25
N ASN A 45 14.04 -0.24 4.28
CA ASN A 45 13.97 -0.76 5.65
C ASN A 45 12.55 -1.15 6.07
N GLU A 46 11.65 -1.45 5.13
CA GLU A 46 10.34 -2.03 5.43
C GLU A 46 10.52 -3.41 6.10
N PHE A 47 9.69 -3.72 7.09
CA PHE A 47 9.76 -4.97 7.83
C PHE A 47 9.40 -6.18 6.97
N TYR A 48 8.52 -5.99 5.97
CA TYR A 48 8.08 -7.05 5.06
C TYR A 48 8.33 -6.67 3.60
N TYR A 49 9.40 -7.23 3.02
CA TYR A 49 9.70 -7.09 1.60
C TYR A 49 8.88 -8.08 0.75
N THR A 50 8.24 -7.59 -0.31
CA THR A 50 7.51 -8.42 -1.27
C THR A 50 8.20 -8.35 -2.64
N PRO A 51 8.76 -9.47 -3.17
CA PRO A 51 9.44 -9.47 -4.46
C PRO A 51 8.47 -9.18 -5.61
N PRO A 52 8.94 -8.59 -6.73
CA PRO A 52 8.10 -8.23 -7.88
C PRO A 52 7.28 -9.40 -8.45
N SER A 53 7.80 -10.63 -8.38
CA SER A 53 7.08 -11.83 -8.83
C SER A 53 5.80 -12.09 -8.02
N LEU A 54 5.83 -11.92 -6.70
CA LEU A 54 4.66 -12.06 -5.83
C LEU A 54 3.72 -10.87 -5.95
N VAL A 55 4.26 -9.67 -6.22
CA VAL A 55 3.43 -8.50 -6.54
C VAL A 55 2.57 -8.78 -7.78
N ALA A 56 3.14 -9.32 -8.86
CA ALA A 56 2.41 -9.63 -10.10
C ALA A 56 1.35 -10.74 -9.93
N GLU A 57 1.50 -11.61 -8.93
CA GLU A 57 0.50 -12.64 -8.61
C GLU A 57 -0.82 -12.01 -8.13
N ARG A 58 -0.76 -10.92 -7.37
CA ARG A 58 -1.95 -10.25 -6.82
C ARG A 58 -2.38 -9.02 -7.60
N TYR A 59 -1.43 -8.15 -7.95
CA TYR A 59 -1.69 -6.87 -8.62
C TYR A 59 -1.52 -7.03 -10.14
N LYS A 60 -2.64 -7.00 -10.88
CA LYS A 60 -2.67 -7.31 -12.31
C LYS A 60 -2.37 -6.12 -13.20
N ASN A 61 -2.33 -4.91 -12.64
CA ASN A 61 -2.13 -3.68 -13.39
C ASN A 61 -1.23 -2.70 -12.62
N VAL A 62 0.05 -3.08 -12.47
CA VAL A 62 1.05 -2.24 -11.80
C VAL A 62 1.62 -1.23 -12.81
N LEU A 63 1.41 0.06 -12.55
CA LEU A 63 1.94 1.16 -13.37
C LEU A 63 3.27 1.70 -12.85
N GLN A 64 3.58 1.46 -11.58
CA GLN A 64 4.80 1.93 -10.92
C GLN A 64 5.20 0.93 -9.84
N LEU A 65 6.47 0.54 -9.88
CA LEU A 65 7.13 -0.21 -8.83
C LEU A 65 8.46 0.49 -8.57
N SER A 66 8.57 1.14 -7.42
CA SER A 66 9.71 1.99 -7.08
C SER A 66 10.51 1.38 -5.94
N ASP A 67 11.80 1.13 -6.17
CA ASP A 67 12.75 0.77 -5.11
C ASP A 67 13.31 2.05 -4.48
N ILE A 68 12.86 2.39 -3.27
CA ILE A 68 13.22 3.63 -2.58
C ILE A 68 14.40 3.36 -1.63
N PRO A 69 15.54 4.07 -1.80
CA PRO A 69 16.81 3.69 -1.18
C PRO A 69 16.93 3.99 0.32
N ASP A 70 15.93 4.64 0.92
CA ASP A 70 15.94 5.04 2.33
C ASP A 70 14.52 5.02 2.91
N GLY A 71 14.40 5.15 4.24
CA GLY A 71 13.14 5.01 4.98
C GLY A 71 12.73 3.56 5.22
N GLY A 72 11.68 3.38 6.03
CA GLY A 72 11.08 2.09 6.34
C GLY A 72 9.57 2.18 6.54
N HIS A 73 9.09 1.50 7.57
CA HIS A 73 7.66 1.30 7.82
C HIS A 73 6.85 2.61 7.97
N PHE A 74 7.48 3.66 8.51
CA PHE A 74 6.84 4.98 8.66
C PHE A 74 7.36 5.96 7.60
N ALA A 75 7.39 5.53 6.34
CA ALA A 75 7.92 6.29 5.20
C ALA A 75 7.50 7.77 5.16
N ALA A 76 6.23 8.08 5.43
CA ALA A 76 5.72 9.45 5.44
C ALA A 76 6.32 10.32 6.56
N MET A 77 6.74 9.72 7.67
CA MET A 77 7.39 10.40 8.79
C MET A 77 8.91 10.41 8.65
N GLU A 78 9.49 9.37 8.06
CA GLU A 78 10.94 9.20 7.94
C GLU A 78 11.53 9.96 6.74
N VAL A 79 10.93 9.81 5.56
CA VAL A 79 11.39 10.36 4.27
C VAL A 79 10.25 11.03 3.50
N PRO A 80 9.58 12.05 4.08
CA PRO A 80 8.34 12.62 3.55
C PRO A 80 8.45 13.08 2.09
N GLN A 81 9.57 13.68 1.70
CA GLN A 81 9.77 14.17 0.35
C GLN A 81 9.85 13.02 -0.67
N MET A 82 10.59 11.95 -0.35
CA MET A 82 10.72 10.80 -1.24
C MET A 82 9.36 10.12 -1.46
N LEU A 83 8.57 9.94 -0.39
CA LEU A 83 7.22 9.40 -0.53
C LEU A 83 6.31 10.33 -1.33
N ALA A 84 6.33 11.63 -1.06
CA ALA A 84 5.49 12.60 -1.76
C ALA A 84 5.80 12.63 -3.27
N ASP A 85 7.08 12.65 -3.64
CA ASP A 85 7.51 12.64 -5.04
C ASP A 85 7.08 11.36 -5.76
N ASP A 86 7.17 10.20 -5.09
CA ASP A 86 6.72 8.92 -5.64
C ASP A 86 5.21 8.90 -5.87
N ILE A 87 4.43 9.42 -4.92
CA ILE A 87 2.96 9.56 -5.04
C ILE A 87 2.59 10.47 -6.21
N TRP A 88 3.24 11.63 -6.36
CA TRP A 88 2.93 12.54 -7.47
C TRP A 88 3.23 11.92 -8.83
N GLN A 89 4.34 11.18 -8.95
CA GLN A 89 4.67 10.42 -10.16
C GLN A 89 3.63 9.31 -10.45
N ALA A 90 3.19 8.60 -9.41
CA ALA A 90 2.17 7.57 -9.53
C ALA A 90 0.83 8.15 -10.02
N VAL A 91 0.40 9.27 -9.44
CA VAL A 91 -0.83 9.98 -9.83
C VAL A 91 -0.76 10.42 -11.29
N GLU A 92 0.37 10.96 -11.74
CA GLU A 92 0.54 11.33 -13.16
C GLU A 92 0.43 10.11 -14.10
N LYS A 93 1.05 8.98 -13.73
CA LYS A 93 0.94 7.73 -14.49
C LYS A 93 -0.49 7.21 -14.54
N ILE A 94 -1.22 7.25 -13.42
CA ILE A 94 -2.63 6.84 -13.35
C ILE A 94 -3.50 7.76 -14.23
N HIS A 95 -3.29 9.08 -14.21
CA HIS A 95 -4.01 10.00 -15.08
C HIS A 95 -3.73 9.76 -16.57
N ARG A 96 -2.47 9.47 -16.94
CA ARG A 96 -2.11 9.10 -18.32
C ARG A 96 -2.76 7.78 -18.74
N TYR A 97 -2.71 6.76 -17.88
CA TYR A 97 -3.35 5.47 -18.12
C TYR A 97 -4.86 5.63 -18.33
N ARG A 98 -5.53 6.42 -17.47
CA ARG A 98 -6.95 6.72 -17.62
C ARG A 98 -7.26 7.36 -18.96
N ARG A 99 -6.54 8.41 -19.36
CA ARG A 99 -6.73 9.06 -20.67
C ARG A 99 -6.54 8.10 -21.84
N TYR A 100 -5.52 7.25 -21.77
CA TYR A 100 -5.25 6.22 -22.78
C TYR A 100 -6.41 5.22 -22.92
N ILE A 101 -6.93 4.69 -21.81
CA ILE A 101 -8.00 3.69 -21.83
C ILE A 101 -9.34 4.28 -22.27
N TYR A 102 -9.69 5.49 -21.82
CA TYR A 102 -10.99 6.09 -22.08
C TYR A 102 -11.03 7.02 -23.32
N ARG A 103 -9.89 7.25 -23.98
CA ARG A 103 -9.75 8.11 -25.17
C ARG A 103 -10.32 9.53 -24.98
N GLU A 104 -10.03 10.15 -23.83
CA GLU A 104 -10.20 11.59 -23.57
C GLU A 104 -8.84 12.30 -23.46
#